data_AF-A0A4Y8KYR4-F1
#
_entry.id   AF-A0A4Y8KYR4-F1
#
_cell.length_a   1.000
_cell.length_b   1.000
_cell.length_c   1.000
_cell.angle_alpha   90.00
_cell.angle_beta   90.00
_cell.angle_gamma   90.00
#
_symmetry.space_group_name_H-M   'P 1'
#
loop_
_entity.id
_entity.type
_entity.pdbx_description
1 polymer ?
#
loop_
_entity_poly.entity_id
_entity_poly.type
_entity_poly.pdbx_seq_one_letter_code
_entity_poly.pdbx_strand_id
1 'polypeptide(L)'
;MENVTTDQFLTGLLEFFIWAKWLMLTAFVLTMADLKFGVEKAKYLKEEVRKSRAIRRTLQKICDYIMWIILAYTLDKAFISFEIDLLPFIILIVIYGIELESIFKNYFTARGKNIKVNFLKFFGKKTDIIDIEEKEVKDEE
;
A
#
# COMPACT_ATOMS: atom_id res chain seq x y z
N MET A 1 18.59 33.27 -8.86
CA MET A 1 18.03 32.90 -7.55
C MET A 1 17.09 31.70 -7.66
N GLU A 2 16.20 31.61 -8.67
CA GLU A 2 15.32 30.44 -8.87
C GLU A 2 16.03 29.08 -9.00
N ASN A 3 17.17 29.04 -9.70
CA ASN A 3 17.94 27.79 -9.83
C ASN A 3 18.41 27.28 -8.46
N VAL A 4 18.83 28.19 -7.57
CA VAL A 4 19.34 27.82 -6.23
C VAL A 4 18.25 27.22 -5.35
N THR A 5 17.05 27.80 -5.35
CA THR A 5 15.90 27.26 -4.58
C THR A 5 15.41 25.93 -5.13
N THR A 6 15.42 25.76 -6.46
CA THR A 6 14.99 24.52 -7.12
C THR A 6 15.99 23.40 -6.84
N ASP A 7 17.29 23.69 -6.95
CA ASP A 7 18.37 22.75 -6.67
C ASP A 7 18.35 22.30 -5.19
N GLN A 8 18.09 23.23 -4.26
CA GLN A 8 17.92 22.93 -2.83
C GLN A 8 16.71 22.02 -2.55
N PHE A 9 15.59 22.25 -3.24
CA PHE A 9 14.42 21.40 -3.09
C PHE A 9 14.68 19.98 -3.62
N LEU A 10 15.29 19.88 -4.81
CA LEU A 10 15.60 18.59 -5.45
C LEU A 10 16.63 17.78 -4.65
N THR A 11 17.67 18.43 -4.11
CA THR A 11 18.64 17.78 -3.23
C THR A 11 18.00 17.30 -1.93
N GLY A 12 17.18 18.13 -1.28
CA GLY A 12 16.44 17.71 -0.09
C GLY A 12 15.45 16.57 -0.36
N LEU A 13 14.82 16.56 -1.53
CA LEU A 13 13.97 15.44 -1.97
C LEU A 13 14.80 14.17 -2.14
N LEU A 14 15.95 14.24 -2.81
CA LEU A 14 16.85 13.08 -2.97
C LEU A 14 17.33 12.53 -1.62
N GLU A 15 17.71 13.39 -0.68
CA GLU A 15 18.06 12.99 0.68
C GLU A 15 16.88 12.29 1.38
N PHE A 16 15.67 12.80 1.22
CA PHE A 16 14.47 12.17 1.75
C PHE A 16 14.19 10.80 1.12
N PHE A 17 14.42 10.64 -0.19
CA PHE A 17 14.35 9.33 -0.86
C PHE A 17 15.40 8.35 -0.30
N ILE A 18 16.62 8.81 -0.04
CA ILE A 18 17.68 7.99 0.57
C ILE A 18 17.26 7.56 1.98
N TRP A 19 16.68 8.46 2.77
CA TRP A 19 16.12 8.15 4.08
C TRP A 19 14.98 7.13 3.98
N ALA A 20 14.07 7.32 3.02
CA ALA A 20 12.92 6.44 2.77
C ALA A 20 13.27 5.13 2.04
N LYS A 21 14.54 4.83 1.74
CA LYS A 21 14.94 3.68 0.91
C LYS A 21 14.43 2.33 1.43
N TRP A 22 14.40 2.16 2.75
CA TRP A 22 13.90 0.93 3.37
C TRP A 22 12.39 0.81 3.23
N LEU A 23 11.68 1.94 3.31
CA LEU A 23 10.25 2.03 3.08
C LEU A 23 9.94 1.71 1.60
N MET A 24 10.70 2.28 0.66
CA MET A 24 10.58 1.92 -0.76
C MET A 24 10.84 0.43 -1.04
N LEU A 25 11.82 -0.18 -0.37
CA LEU A 25 12.05 -1.61 -0.48
C LEU A 25 10.85 -2.41 0.04
N THR A 26 10.27 -2.01 1.17
CA THR A 26 9.04 -2.61 1.70
C THR A 26 7.87 -2.46 0.72
N ALA A 27 7.68 -1.26 0.14
CA ALA A 27 6.67 -0.99 -0.87
C ALA A 27 6.79 -1.91 -2.09
N PHE A 28 8.03 -2.12 -2.56
CA PHE A 28 8.32 -3.04 -3.65
C PHE A 28 7.95 -4.48 -3.30
N VAL A 29 8.34 -4.96 -2.11
CA VAL A 29 7.99 -6.31 -1.63
C VAL A 29 6.48 -6.49 -1.51
N LEU A 30 5.76 -5.50 -0.95
CA LEU A 30 4.29 -5.52 -0.84
C LEU A 30 3.63 -5.56 -2.22
N THR A 31 4.14 -4.79 -3.19
CA THR A 31 3.64 -4.79 -4.56
C THR A 31 3.82 -6.16 -5.23
N MET A 32 4.98 -6.80 -5.05
CA MET A 32 5.23 -8.15 -5.57
C MET A 32 4.34 -9.21 -4.90
N ALA A 33 4.11 -9.09 -3.59
CA ALA A 33 3.20 -9.96 -2.86
C ALA A 33 1.76 -9.80 -3.36
N ASP A 34 1.27 -8.57 -3.54
CA ASP A 34 -0.07 -8.31 -4.08
C ASP A 34 -0.24 -8.89 -5.49
N LEU A 35 0.78 -8.77 -6.35
CA LEU A 35 0.77 -9.37 -7.68
C LEU A 35 0.67 -10.90 -7.58
N LYS A 36 1.49 -11.53 -6.74
CA LYS A 36 1.48 -12.98 -6.55
C LYS A 36 0.10 -13.48 -6.08
N PHE A 37 -0.44 -12.88 -5.02
CA PHE A 37 -1.73 -13.29 -4.47
C PHE A 37 -2.91 -12.90 -5.36
N GLY A 38 -2.81 -11.81 -6.11
CA GLY A 38 -3.79 -11.44 -7.13
C GLY A 38 -3.89 -12.48 -8.25
N VAL A 39 -2.74 -13.02 -8.69
CA VAL A 39 -2.71 -14.12 -9.67
C VAL A 39 -3.24 -15.43 -9.07
N GLU A 40 -2.88 -15.76 -7.83
CA GLU A 40 -3.41 -16.95 -7.14
C GLU A 40 -4.94 -16.87 -6.98
N LYS A 41 -5.47 -15.71 -6.61
CA LYS A 41 -6.92 -15.46 -6.55
C LYS A 41 -7.60 -15.67 -7.91
N ALA A 42 -7.05 -15.09 -8.97
CA ALA A 42 -7.64 -15.23 -10.31
C ALA A 42 -7.64 -16.69 -10.78
N LYS A 43 -6.57 -17.45 -10.48
CA LYS A 43 -6.51 -18.90 -10.73
C LYS A 43 -7.57 -19.67 -9.93
N TYR A 44 -7.74 -19.34 -8.64
CA TYR A 44 -8.77 -19.95 -7.79
C TYR A 44 -10.19 -19.69 -8.33
N LEU A 45 -10.47 -18.46 -8.76
CA LEU A 45 -11.76 -18.05 -9.34
C LEU A 45 -11.94 -18.48 -10.80
N LYS A 46 -10.96 -19.16 -11.41
CA LYS A 46 -10.94 -19.52 -12.84
C LYS A 46 -11.16 -18.33 -13.78
N GLU A 47 -10.76 -17.13 -13.35
CA GLU A 47 -10.83 -15.91 -14.15
C GLU A 47 -9.65 -15.82 -15.12
N GLU A 48 -9.87 -15.19 -16.28
CA GLU A 48 -8.80 -14.96 -17.26
C GLU A 48 -7.79 -13.91 -16.72
N VAL A 49 -6.54 -14.34 -16.52
CA VAL A 49 -5.46 -13.44 -16.08
C VAL A 49 -4.95 -12.61 -17.26
N ARG A 50 -5.55 -11.44 -17.47
CA ARG A 50 -5.06 -10.49 -18.47
C ARG A 50 -3.80 -9.78 -17.98
N LYS A 51 -2.62 -10.21 -18.46
CA LYS A 51 -1.29 -9.66 -18.11
C LYS A 51 -1.23 -8.13 -18.17
N SER A 52 -1.84 -7.52 -19.19
CA SER A 52 -1.89 -6.06 -19.34
C SER A 52 -2.56 -5.36 -18.16
N ARG A 53 -3.62 -5.94 -17.57
CA ARG A 53 -4.31 -5.38 -16.40
C ARG A 53 -3.43 -5.48 -15.16
N ALA A 54 -2.74 -6.61 -14.98
CA ALA A 54 -1.84 -6.83 -13.83
C ALA A 54 -0.64 -5.87 -13.86
N ILE A 55 -0.02 -5.68 -15.03
CA ILE A 55 1.08 -4.72 -15.21
C ILE A 55 0.61 -3.29 -14.94
N ARG A 56 -0.54 -2.88 -15.51
CA ARG A 56 -1.10 -1.55 -15.26
C ARG A 56 -1.34 -1.30 -13.77
N ARG A 57 -1.88 -2.29 -13.05
CA ARG A 57 -2.12 -2.18 -11.60
C ARG A 57 -0.82 -2.12 -10.79
N THR A 58 0.20 -2.87 -11.22
CA THR A 58 1.54 -2.81 -10.60
C THR A 58 2.19 -1.43 -10.80
N LEU A 59 2.14 -0.88 -12.01
CA LEU A 59 2.64 0.46 -12.30
C LEU A 59 1.86 1.54 -11.53
N GLN A 60 0.54 1.40 -11.43
CA GLN A 60 -0.29 2.30 -10.64
C GLN A 60 0.20 2.35 -9.19
N LYS A 61 0.42 1.19 -8.55
CA LYS A 61 0.95 1.14 -7.17
C LYS A 61 2.31 1.78 -7.03
N ILE A 62 3.23 1.52 -7.96
CA ILE A 62 4.57 2.14 -7.96
C ILE A 62 4.44 3.67 -8.05
N CYS A 63 3.62 4.17 -8.97
CA CYS A 63 3.36 5.61 -9.10
C CYS A 63 2.74 6.19 -7.82
N ASP A 64 1.73 5.52 -7.27
CA ASP A 64 1.07 5.95 -6.03
C ASP A 64 2.09 6.05 -4.90
N TYR A 65 2.99 5.08 -4.74
CA TYR A 65 4.06 5.12 -3.75
C TYR A 65 5.03 6.29 -3.92
N ILE A 66 5.49 6.54 -5.14
CA ILE A 66 6.36 7.68 -5.44
C ILE A 66 5.63 8.99 -5.09
N MET A 67 4.36 9.11 -5.47
CA MET A 67 3.54 10.28 -5.17
C MET A 67 3.35 10.49 -3.68
N TRP A 68 3.11 9.41 -2.92
CA TRP A 68 2.96 9.48 -1.48
C TRP A 68 4.26 9.88 -0.75
N ILE A 69 5.42 9.42 -1.23
CA ILE A 69 6.73 9.83 -0.70
C ILE A 69 6.96 11.32 -0.96
N ILE A 70 6.70 11.80 -2.19
CA ILE A 70 6.83 13.23 -2.53
C ILE A 70 5.84 14.06 -1.70
N LEU A 71 4.62 13.59 -1.52
CA LEU A 71 3.61 14.26 -0.69
C LEU A 71 4.08 14.31 0.77
N ALA A 72 4.59 13.21 1.31
CA ALA A 72 5.11 13.14 2.68
C ALA A 72 6.25 14.14 2.89
N TYR A 73 7.19 14.26 1.94
CA TYR A 73 8.25 15.27 1.97
C TYR A 73 7.70 16.70 1.85
N THR A 74 6.72 16.92 0.99
CA THR A 74 6.12 18.25 0.81
C THR A 74 5.39 18.69 2.08
N LEU A 75 4.69 17.77 2.74
CA LEU A 75 4.04 18.00 4.02
C LEU A 75 5.06 18.20 5.15
N ASP A 76 6.14 17.41 5.19
CA ASP A 76 7.25 17.63 6.11
C ASP A 76 7.75 19.08 6.05
N LYS A 77 8.02 19.59 4.84
CA LYS A 77 8.45 20.99 4.63
C LYS A 77 7.38 22.01 4.97
N ALA A 78 6.09 21.70 4.73
CA ALA A 78 4.99 22.60 5.05
C ALA A 78 4.69 22.69 6.56
N PHE A 79 4.96 21.61 7.31
CA PHE A 79 4.66 21.50 8.73
C PHE A 79 5.89 21.60 9.64
N ILE A 80 7.04 22.10 9.14
CA ILE A 80 8.27 22.34 9.94
C ILE A 80 7.95 23.11 11.23
N SER A 81 7.05 24.10 11.16
CA SER A 81 6.65 24.93 12.31
C SER A 81 5.93 24.17 13.44
N PHE A 82 5.50 22.93 13.19
CA PHE A 82 4.79 22.10 14.16
C PHE A 82 5.69 21.06 14.85
N GLU A 83 6.97 20.96 14.48
CA GLU A 83 7.95 20.01 15.07
C GLU A 83 7.44 18.54 15.09
N ILE A 84 6.60 18.16 14.12
CA ILE A 84 6.06 16.80 14.01
C ILE A 84 6.99 15.96 13.14
N ASP A 85 8.13 15.56 13.70
CA ASP A 85 9.17 14.77 13.01
C ASP A 85 8.67 13.40 12.48
N LEU A 86 7.52 12.92 12.97
CA LEU A 86 6.95 11.62 12.62
C LEU A 86 5.89 11.66 11.52
N LEU A 87 5.50 12.85 11.02
CA LEU A 87 4.41 12.97 10.06
C LEU A 87 4.64 12.15 8.77
N PRO A 88 5.82 12.15 8.15
CA PRO A 88 6.07 11.36 6.94
C PRO A 88 5.98 9.86 7.20
N PHE A 89 6.43 9.42 8.38
CA PHE A 89 6.38 8.03 8.80
C PHE A 89 4.94 7.54 9.00
N ILE A 90 4.09 8.36 9.61
CA ILE A 90 2.67 8.06 9.81
C ILE A 90 1.94 7.89 8.47
N ILE A 91 2.17 8.80 7.52
CA ILE A 91 1.56 8.74 6.18
C ILE A 91 1.95 7.43 5.49
N LEU A 92 3.24 7.09 5.47
CA LEU A 92 3.74 5.88 4.82
C LEU A 92 3.20 4.60 5.46
N ILE A 93 3.09 4.55 6.79
CA ILE A 93 2.48 3.41 7.50
C ILE A 93 1.01 3.22 7.08
N VAL A 94 0.23 4.30 7.02
CA VAL A 94 -1.20 4.21 6.65
C VAL A 94 -1.34 3.60 5.25
N ILE A 95 -0.51 4.03 4.30
CA ILE A 95 -0.54 3.51 2.92
C ILE A 95 -0.18 2.02 2.90
N TYR A 96 0.87 1.61 3.64
CA TYR A 96 1.21 0.18 3.75
C TYR A 96 0.09 -0.63 4.38
N GLY A 97 -0.62 -0.10 5.37
CA GLY A 97 -1.78 -0.74 5.97
C GLY A 97 -2.90 -1.00 4.95
N ILE A 98 -3.21 -0.02 4.11
CA ILE A 98 -4.21 -0.14 3.04
C ILE A 98 -3.76 -1.18 1.99
N GLU A 99 -2.47 -1.24 1.68
CA GLU A 99 -1.95 -2.26 0.76
C GLU A 99 -1.99 -3.67 1.35
N LEU A 100 -1.63 -3.82 2.62
CA LEU A 100 -1.73 -5.08 3.34
C LEU A 100 -3.17 -5.61 3.33
N GLU A 101 -4.16 -4.75 3.51
CA GLU A 101 -5.57 -5.13 3.37
C GLU A 101 -5.87 -5.75 1.99
N SER A 102 -5.39 -5.14 0.90
CA SER A 102 -5.53 -5.71 -0.46
C SER A 102 -4.86 -7.08 -0.58
N ILE A 103 -3.65 -7.22 -0.03
CA ILE A 103 -2.86 -8.45 -0.07
C ILE A 103 -3.56 -9.57 0.70
N PHE A 104 -3.97 -9.32 1.93
CA PHE A 104 -4.66 -10.30 2.78
C PHE A 104 -5.97 -10.73 2.15
N LYS A 105 -6.76 -9.79 1.61
CA LYS A 105 -7.99 -10.11 0.90
C LYS A 105 -7.74 -11.06 -0.26
N ASN A 106 -6.74 -10.78 -1.10
CA ASN A 106 -6.39 -11.66 -2.22
C ASN A 106 -5.90 -13.03 -1.75
N TYR A 107 -5.07 -13.07 -0.70
CA TYR A 107 -4.57 -14.31 -0.09
C TYR A 107 -5.70 -15.20 0.45
N PHE A 108 -6.64 -14.63 1.22
CA PHE A 108 -7.73 -15.40 1.79
C PHE A 108 -8.70 -15.88 0.71
N THR A 109 -9.04 -15.03 -0.28
CA THR A 109 -9.91 -15.46 -1.38
C THR A 109 -9.28 -16.62 -2.17
N ALA A 110 -7.96 -16.63 -2.38
CA ALA A 110 -7.26 -17.74 -3.02
C ALA A 110 -7.32 -19.06 -2.21
N ARG A 111 -7.62 -18.98 -0.91
CA ARG A 111 -7.83 -20.12 0.01
C ARG A 111 -9.32 -20.46 0.23
N GLY A 112 -10.22 -19.82 -0.52
CA GLY A 112 -11.67 -20.01 -0.38
C GLY A 112 -12.31 -19.30 0.82
N LYS A 113 -11.58 -18.44 1.54
CA LYS A 113 -12.12 -17.65 2.65
C LYS A 113 -12.28 -16.20 2.22
N ASN A 114 -13.43 -15.57 2.46
CA ASN A 114 -13.61 -14.13 2.19
C ASN A 114 -13.52 -13.33 3.49
N ILE A 115 -12.29 -13.07 3.94
CA ILE A 115 -12.03 -12.26 5.14
C ILE A 115 -11.82 -10.80 4.71
N LYS A 116 -12.57 -9.88 5.33
CA LYS A 116 -12.35 -8.43 5.21
C LYS A 116 -11.47 -7.95 6.36
N VAL A 117 -10.20 -7.71 6.09
CA VAL A 117 -9.25 -7.18 7.09
C VAL A 117 -9.26 -5.66 6.98
N ASN A 118 -9.74 -4.94 8.00
CA ASN A 118 -9.70 -3.48 8.02
C ASN A 118 -8.53 -2.99 8.87
N PHE A 119 -7.41 -2.62 8.24
CA PHE A 119 -6.22 -2.17 8.99
C PHE A 119 -6.45 -0.86 9.76
N LEU A 120 -7.32 0.03 9.27
CA LEU A 120 -7.65 1.28 9.98
C LEU A 120 -8.35 1.04 11.33
N LYS A 121 -9.09 -0.08 11.49
CA LYS A 121 -9.72 -0.43 12.78
C LYS A 121 -8.69 -0.78 13.86
N PHE A 122 -7.47 -1.18 13.48
CA PHE A 122 -6.38 -1.48 14.42
C PHE A 122 -5.97 -0.26 15.28
N PHE A 123 -6.12 0.95 14.72
CA PHE A 123 -5.85 2.20 15.45
C PHE A 123 -7.05 2.68 16.30
N GLY A 124 -8.22 2.04 16.17
CA GLY A 124 -9.50 2.53 16.70
C GLY A 124 -9.92 2.01 18.07
N LYS A 125 -9.77 0.70 18.39
CA LYS A 125 -10.01 0.08 19.72
C LYS A 125 -9.96 -1.46 19.68
N LYS A 126 -9.77 -2.06 20.86
CA LYS A 126 -9.82 -3.49 21.21
C LYS A 126 -11.11 -4.19 20.72
N THR A 127 -11.11 -4.80 19.53
CA THR A 127 -12.09 -5.86 19.18
C THR A 127 -11.67 -6.58 17.89
N ASP A 128 -12.04 -7.86 17.85
CA ASP A 128 -11.63 -8.93 16.93
C ASP A 128 -11.17 -8.53 15.52
N ILE A 129 -9.93 -8.94 15.24
CA ILE A 129 -9.13 -8.57 14.06
C ILE A 129 -9.61 -9.29 12.79
N ILE A 130 -10.50 -10.29 12.91
CA ILE A 130 -10.86 -11.22 11.83
C ILE A 130 -12.35 -11.58 11.94
N ASP A 131 -13.20 -10.92 11.15
CA ASP A 131 -14.57 -11.41 10.88
C ASP A 131 -14.49 -12.47 9.77
N ILE A 132 -14.62 -13.75 10.13
CA ILE A 132 -14.77 -14.86 9.19
C ILE A 132 -16.27 -15.03 8.94
N GLU A 133 -16.80 -14.44 7.87
CA GLU A 133 -18.11 -14.85 7.35
C GLU A 133 -17.92 -16.10 6.48
N GLU A 134 -18.17 -17.29 7.05
CA GLU A 134 -18.39 -18.50 6.28
C GLU A 134 -19.76 -18.38 5.61
N LYS A 135 -19.78 -18.04 4.31
CA LYS A 135 -20.97 -18.27 3.49
C LYS A 135 -20.87 -19.68 2.94
N GLU A 136 -21.70 -20.56 3.47
CA GLU A 136 -22.00 -21.87 2.86
C GLU A 136 -22.36 -21.64 1.39
N VAL A 137 -21.58 -22.22 0.49
CA VAL A 137 -21.95 -22.35 -0.91
C VAL A 137 -23.08 -23.36 -0.92
N LYS A 138 -24.32 -22.91 -1.13
CA LYS A 138 -25.40 -23.80 -1.52
C LYS A 138 -25.09 -24.32 -2.91
N ASP A 139 -24.76 -25.60 -2.99
CA ASP A 139 -24.87 -26.37 -4.22
C ASP A 139 -26.36 -26.41 -4.58
N GLU A 140 -26.74 -25.77 -5.69
CA GLU A 140 -28.04 -25.98 -6.32
C GLU A 140 -27.83 -26.94 -7.49
N GLU A 141 -28.37 -28.16 -7.32
CA GLU A 141 -28.59 -29.22 -8.32
C GLU A 141 -29.48 -28.76 -9.49
#